data_AF-A0A0S2S1Y0-F1
#
_entry.id   AF-A0A0S2S1Y0-F1
#
_cell.length_a   1.000
_cell.length_b   1.000
_cell.length_c   1.000
_cell.angle_alpha   90.00
_cell.angle_beta   90.00
_cell.angle_gamma   90.00
#
_symmetry.space_group_name_H-M   'P 1'
#
loop_
_entity.id
_entity.type
_entity.pdbx_description
1 polymer ?
#
loop_
_entity_poly.entity_id
_entity_poly.type
_entity_poly.pdbx_seq_one_letter_code
_entity_poly.pdbx_strand_id
1 'polypeptide(L)'
;MPAKKGQKFKEYTFETKVEAIRLHIEEGWTYRKLMEKFGIADRHRLKEWMQKYKKLGEFGLMDQRGRRKEYMDQDRYVQKLKRENEMLKKCLEIWMQEMRRTSM
;
A
#
# COMPACT_ATOMS: atom_id res chain seq x y z
N MET A 1 17.76 11.79 -21.66
CA MET A 1 16.98 12.54 -22.66
C MET A 1 15.62 12.90 -22.06
N PRO A 2 15.20 14.17 -22.10
CA PRO A 2 13.87 14.55 -21.63
C PRO A 2 12.77 13.97 -22.55
N ALA A 3 11.58 13.76 -22.01
CA ALA A 3 10.43 13.26 -22.76
C ALA A 3 10.00 14.28 -23.84
N LYS A 4 9.60 13.78 -25.01
CA LYS A 4 9.13 14.62 -26.12
C LYS A 4 7.65 14.97 -25.93
N LYS A 5 7.24 16.19 -26.28
CA LYS A 5 5.82 16.61 -26.23
C LYS A 5 4.97 15.68 -27.12
N GLY A 6 3.91 15.10 -26.56
CA GLY A 6 3.04 14.13 -27.25
C GLY A 6 3.52 12.67 -27.19
N GLN A 7 4.63 12.38 -26.51
CA GLN A 7 5.08 11.00 -26.29
C GLN A 7 4.06 10.24 -25.44
N LYS A 8 3.49 9.18 -26.01
CA LYS A 8 2.60 8.26 -25.29
C LYS A 8 3.44 7.18 -24.61
N PHE A 9 3.26 7.05 -23.30
CA PHE A 9 3.84 5.95 -22.53
C PHE A 9 2.85 4.80 -22.44
N LYS A 10 3.36 3.56 -22.45
CA LYS A 10 2.53 2.39 -22.21
C LYS A 10 2.05 2.43 -20.76
N GLU A 11 0.73 2.50 -20.59
CA GLU A 11 0.09 2.44 -19.28
C GLU A 11 -0.26 0.99 -18.94
N TYR A 12 -0.15 0.65 -17.65
CA TYR A 12 -0.52 -0.64 -17.12
C TYR A 12 -1.59 -0.43 -16.06
N THR A 13 -2.68 -1.19 -16.15
CA THR A 13 -3.79 -1.11 -15.21
C THR A 13 -3.35 -1.53 -13.81
N PHE A 14 -4.09 -1.07 -12.80
CA PHE A 14 -3.83 -1.45 -11.41
C PHE A 14 -3.88 -2.97 -11.22
N GLU A 15 -4.89 -3.63 -11.77
CA GLU A 15 -5.07 -5.09 -11.75
C GLU A 15 -3.84 -5.81 -12.32
N THR A 16 -3.32 -5.35 -13.46
CA THR A 16 -2.11 -5.94 -14.07
C THR A 16 -0.91 -5.85 -13.13
N LYS A 17 -0.76 -4.74 -12.40
CA LYS A 17 0.35 -4.56 -11.45
C LYS A 17 0.20 -5.47 -10.24
N VAL A 18 -1.00 -5.57 -9.69
CA VAL A 18 -1.31 -6.42 -8.53
C VAL A 18 -1.06 -7.89 -8.89
N GLU A 19 -1.60 -8.34 -10.02
CA GLU A 19 -1.44 -9.72 -10.47
C GLU A 19 0.04 -10.05 -10.75
N ALA A 20 0.78 -9.15 -11.38
CA ALA A 20 2.21 -9.35 -11.61
C ALA A 20 3.01 -9.51 -10.30
N ILE A 21 2.65 -8.78 -9.24
CA ILE A 21 3.28 -8.89 -7.93
C ILE A 21 2.86 -10.17 -7.22
N ARG A 22 1.57 -10.50 -7.25
CA ARG A 22 1.03 -11.74 -6.68
C ARG A 22 1.76 -12.96 -7.23
N LEU A 23 1.87 -13.08 -8.56
CA LEU A 23 2.58 -14.18 -9.22
C LEU A 23 4.07 -14.22 -8.86
N HIS A 24 4.69 -13.08 -8.58
CA HIS A 24 6.09 -13.04 -8.14
C HIS A 24 6.25 -13.57 -6.71
N ILE A 25 5.37 -13.17 -5.79
CA ILE A 25 5.46 -13.50 -4.37
C ILE A 25 4.95 -14.92 -4.10
N GLU A 26 3.78 -15.26 -4.61
CA GLU A 26 3.09 -16.52 -4.31
C GLU A 26 3.63 -17.68 -5.15
N GLU A 27 3.85 -17.44 -6.45
CA GLU A 27 4.26 -18.49 -7.38
C GLU A 27 5.77 -18.45 -7.73
N GLY A 28 6.52 -17.48 -7.19
CA GLY A 28 7.96 -17.36 -7.43
C GLY A 28 8.35 -17.01 -8.87
N TRP A 29 7.44 -16.42 -9.66
CA TRP A 29 7.72 -16.14 -11.07
C TRP A 29 8.87 -15.15 -11.25
N THR A 30 9.79 -15.42 -12.17
CA THR A 30 10.88 -14.48 -12.46
C THR A 30 10.35 -13.23 -13.18
N TYR A 31 11.06 -12.10 -13.03
CA TYR A 31 10.71 -10.88 -13.76
C TYR A 31 10.67 -11.07 -15.28
N ARG A 32 11.50 -11.97 -15.82
CA ARG A 32 11.47 -12.27 -17.26
C ARG A 32 10.13 -12.87 -17.67
N LYS A 33 9.64 -13.86 -16.93
CA LYS A 33 8.35 -14.52 -17.18
C LYS A 33 7.19 -13.54 -17.06
N LEU A 34 7.25 -12.62 -16.10
CA LEU A 34 6.25 -11.55 -15.93
C LEU A 34 6.27 -10.54 -17.08
N MET A 35 7.47 -10.17 -17.56
CA MET A 35 7.62 -9.28 -18.71
C MET A 35 7.00 -9.87 -19.97
N GLU A 36 7.22 -11.16 -20.20
CA GLU A 36 6.65 -11.90 -21.33
C GLU A 36 5.12 -12.00 -21.19
N LYS A 37 4.58 -12.38 -20.01
CA LYS A 37 3.14 -12.50 -19.78
C LYS A 37 2.36 -11.19 -19.93
N PHE A 38 2.88 -10.09 -19.38
CA PHE A 38 2.18 -8.80 -19.33
C PHE A 38 2.65 -7.80 -20.39
N GLY A 39 3.56 -8.20 -21.28
CA GLY A 39 4.16 -7.32 -22.29
C GLY A 39 4.84 -6.10 -21.66
N ILE A 40 5.58 -6.32 -20.56
CA ILE A 40 6.31 -5.26 -19.86
C ILE A 40 7.68 -5.11 -20.50
N ALA A 41 7.90 -3.95 -21.13
CA ALA A 41 9.13 -3.70 -21.89
C ALA A 41 10.38 -3.57 -21.00
N ASP A 42 10.21 -3.14 -19.74
CA ASP A 42 11.32 -2.80 -18.87
C ASP A 42 11.20 -3.49 -17.50
N ARG A 43 12.23 -4.27 -17.15
CA ARG A 43 12.35 -4.93 -15.83
C ARG A 43 12.36 -3.92 -14.69
N HIS A 44 12.86 -2.70 -14.90
CA HIS A 44 12.92 -1.68 -13.86
C HIS A 44 11.53 -1.33 -13.34
N ARG A 45 10.49 -1.33 -14.20
CA ARG A 45 9.10 -1.11 -13.77
C ARG A 45 8.63 -2.13 -12.74
N LEU A 46 8.94 -3.41 -12.95
CA LEU A 46 8.60 -4.47 -12.00
C LEU A 46 9.32 -4.27 -10.66
N LYS A 47 10.59 -3.85 -10.69
CA LYS A 47 11.34 -3.52 -9.46
C LYS A 47 10.71 -2.35 -8.71
N GLU A 48 10.32 -1.28 -9.42
CA GLU A 48 9.65 -0.14 -8.80
C GLU A 48 8.30 -0.52 -8.20
N TRP A 49 7.48 -1.29 -8.91
CA TRP A 49 6.20 -1.79 -8.40
C TRP A 49 6.42 -2.63 -7.15
N MET A 50 7.41 -3.52 -7.17
CA MET A 50 7.75 -4.34 -6.02
C MET A 50 8.20 -3.50 -4.82
N GLN A 51 9.01 -2.47 -5.05
CA GLN A 51 9.45 -1.57 -3.99
C GLN A 51 8.28 -0.76 -3.40
N LYS A 52 7.36 -0.27 -4.24
CA LYS A 52 6.15 0.44 -3.79
C LYS A 52 5.23 -0.47 -3.00
N TYR A 53 5.05 -1.71 -3.46
CA TYR A 53 4.26 -2.72 -2.78
C TYR A 53 4.84 -3.09 -1.41
N LYS A 54 6.17 -3.26 -1.31
CA LYS A 54 6.81 -3.51 -0.01
C LYS A 54 6.61 -2.37 1.00
N LYS A 55 6.45 -1.13 0.54
CA LYS A 55 6.28 0.04 1.41
C LYS A 55 4.83 0.28 1.82
N LEU A 56 3.89 0.11 0.88
CA LEU A 56 2.50 0.56 1.04
C LEU A 56 1.46 -0.53 0.68
N GLY A 57 1.90 -1.75 0.41
CA GLY A 57 1.04 -2.81 -0.14
C GLY A 57 0.46 -2.42 -1.50
N GLU A 58 -0.75 -2.91 -1.78
CA GLU A 58 -1.46 -2.62 -3.03
C GLU A 58 -1.66 -1.12 -3.26
N PHE A 59 -1.84 -0.33 -2.20
CA PHE A 59 -1.98 1.13 -2.31
C PHE A 59 -0.80 1.80 -3.00
N GLY A 60 0.41 1.24 -2.86
CA GLY A 60 1.60 1.72 -3.55
C GLY A 60 1.53 1.61 -5.09
N LEU A 61 0.64 0.78 -5.62
CA LEU A 61 0.48 0.54 -7.07
C LEU A 61 -0.61 1.41 -7.70
N MET A 62 -1.48 2.01 -6.88
CA MET A 62 -2.52 2.92 -7.34
C MET A 62 -1.92 4.19 -7.96
N ASP A 63 -2.60 4.74 -8.98
CA ASP A 63 -2.18 6.00 -9.57
C ASP A 63 -2.52 7.17 -8.63
N GLN A 64 -1.48 7.81 -8.09
CA GLN A 64 -1.62 8.92 -7.14
C GLN A 64 -1.62 10.29 -7.82
N ARG A 65 -1.52 10.37 -9.16
CA ARG A 65 -1.58 11.62 -9.90
C ARG A 65 -2.90 12.33 -9.62
N GLY A 66 -2.85 13.60 -9.20
CA GLY A 66 -4.02 14.42 -8.87
C GLY A 66 -4.72 14.14 -7.52
N ARG A 67 -4.34 13.08 -6.78
CA ARG A 67 -5.05 12.62 -5.56
C ARG A 67 -4.32 12.87 -4.24
N ARG A 68 -3.35 13.80 -4.22
CA ARG A 68 -2.47 14.03 -3.05
C ARG A 68 -3.20 14.53 -1.80
N LYS A 69 -4.35 15.21 -1.93
CA LYS A 69 -5.11 15.78 -0.80
C LYS A 69 -5.89 14.75 0.02
N GLU A 70 -6.49 13.76 -0.65
CA GLU A 70 -7.34 12.74 -0.01
C GLU A 70 -6.52 11.81 0.91
N TYR A 71 -5.26 11.56 0.54
CA TYR A 71 -4.31 10.73 1.28
C TYR A 71 -3.87 11.34 2.62
N MET A 72 -3.64 12.67 2.68
CA MET A 72 -3.29 13.32 3.94
C MET A 72 -4.43 13.27 4.97
N ASP A 73 -5.68 13.17 4.51
CA ASP A 73 -6.85 13.11 5.39
C ASP A 73 -7.02 11.70 6.00
N GLN A 74 -6.82 10.64 5.21
CA GLN A 74 -6.87 9.27 5.73
C GLN A 74 -5.79 8.99 6.78
N ASP A 75 -4.54 9.41 6.56
CA ASP A 75 -3.48 9.23 7.56
C ASP A 75 -3.79 10.01 8.84
N ARG A 76 -4.35 11.22 8.72
CA ARG A 76 -4.80 12.02 9.86
C ARG A 76 -5.94 11.34 10.62
N TYR A 77 -6.90 10.76 9.90
CA TYR A 77 -8.01 10.01 10.46
C TYR A 77 -7.52 8.75 11.19
N VAL A 78 -6.60 8.00 10.60
CA VAL A 78 -5.98 6.82 11.23
C VAL A 78 -5.22 7.21 12.50
N GLN A 79 -4.47 8.31 12.50
CA GLN A 79 -3.79 8.80 13.70
C GLN A 79 -4.78 9.19 14.79
N LYS A 80 -5.86 9.87 14.44
CA LYS A 80 -6.95 10.22 15.37
C LYS A 80 -7.55 8.95 16.00
N LEU A 81 -7.92 7.97 15.18
CA LEU A 81 -8.47 6.69 15.63
C LEU A 81 -7.50 5.91 16.52
N LYS A 82 -6.20 5.92 16.22
CA LYS A 82 -5.19 5.26 17.06
C LYS A 82 -5.12 5.89 18.44
N ARG A 83 -5.15 7.23 18.51
CA ARG A 83 -5.12 7.97 19.77
C ARG A 83 -6.39 7.74 20.59
N GLU A 84 -7.55 7.73 19.94
CA GLU A 84 -8.82 7.37 20.59
C GLU A 84 -8.77 5.93 21.14
N ASN A 85 -8.32 4.96 20.36
CA ASN A 85 -8.15 3.58 20.82
C ASN A 85 -7.19 3.45 22.00
N GLU A 86 -6.07 4.19 21.99
CA GLU A 86 -5.12 4.17 23.09
C GLU A 86 -5.76 4.69 24.39
N MET A 87 -6.48 5.82 24.32
CA MET A 87 -7.18 6.39 25.47
C MET A 87 -8.25 5.43 25.99
N LEU A 88 -9.06 4.86 25.09
CA LEU A 88 -10.09 3.89 25.46
C LEU A 88 -9.50 2.66 26.15
N LYS A 89 -8.38 2.14 25.66
CA LYS A 89 -7.67 1.02 26.29
C LYS A 89 -7.20 1.35 27.70
N LYS A 90 -6.62 2.54 27.92
CA LYS A 90 -6.20 2.99 29.26
C LYS A 90 -7.40 3.13 30.21
N CYS A 91 -8.51 3.70 29.74
CA CYS A 91 -9.73 3.80 30.55
C CYS A 91 -10.27 2.42 30.93
N LEU A 92 -10.29 1.47 29.99
CA LEU A 92 -10.69 0.09 30.25
C LEU A 92 -9.77 -0.57 31.29
N GLU A 93 -8.46 -0.35 31.20
CA GLU A 93 -7.47 -0.93 32.10
C GLU A 93 -7.67 -0.45 33.55
N ILE A 94 -7.88 0.87 33.73
CA ILE A 94 -8.22 1.47 35.03
C ILE A 94 -9.52 0.87 35.58
N TRP A 95 -10.56 0.82 34.75
CA TRP A 95 -11.86 0.29 35.17
C TRP A 95 -11.78 -1.19 35.58
N MET A 96 -11.03 -2.01 34.83
CA MET A 96 -10.78 -3.41 35.18
C MET A 96 -10.00 -3.56 36.48
N GLN A 97 -9.03 -2.68 36.75
CA GLN A 97 -8.25 -2.69 37.99
C GLN A 97 -9.13 -2.33 39.21
N GLU A 98 -10.03 -1.38 39.03
CA GLU A 98 -10.99 -0.97 40.07
C GLU A 98 -12.02 -2.07 40.34
N MET A 99 -12.60 -2.66 39.29
CA MET A 99 -13.49 -3.83 39.40
C MET A 99 -12.82 -5.00 40.14
N ARG A 100 -11.54 -5.29 39.85
CA ARG A 100 -10.76 -6.33 40.56
C ARG A 100 -10.51 -5.99 42.02
N ARG A 101 -10.31 -4.72 42.37
CA ARG A 101 -10.13 -4.26 43.75
C ARG A 101 -11.43 -4.37 44.55
N THR A 102 -12.57 -4.07 43.95
CA THR A 102 -13.88 -4.09 44.62
C THR A 102 -14.47 -5.49 44.79
N SER A 103 -13.93 -6.49 44.08
CA SER A 103 -14.35 -7.90 44.14
C SER A 103 -13.45 -8.78 45.03
N MET A 104 -12.47 -8.18 45.72
CA MET A 104 -11.73 -8.76 46.85
C MET A 104 -12.35 -8.31 48.17
#